data_AF-A0A922HNZ9-F1
#
_entry.id   AF-A0A922HNZ9-F1
#
_cell.length_a   1.000
_cell.length_b   1.000
_cell.length_c   1.000
_cell.angle_alpha   90.00
_cell.angle_beta   90.00
_cell.angle_gamma   90.00
#
_symmetry.space_group_name_H-M   'P 1'
#
loop_
_entity.id
_entity.type
_entity.pdbx_description
1 polymer ?
#
loop_
_entity_poly.entity_id
_entity_poly.type
_entity_poly.pdbx_seq_one_letter_code
_entity_poly.pdbx_strand_id
1 'polypeptide(L)'
;MWFYFFCSVLNYRSSLDNLLCNKKRSYSERRLSKYNRQYLCHYFTISNRIFMSLIHSISCTIIISIFVATYLSFNYYLNDDISFSKFILFIPIYLIGSSHTNFLVKLFIGIGNYLLFYTKFLELRFLQLKRMMNIIVRGRNVEMKTSKLRLPSHYWYHFQIGYVRCYEELKKFNQTTRTLFLFGEIINKSATIFVCSFYSKQQQMNMFNSSCVFVSILIFILMNIVYYRLATLPGYNHYCCHRLILPWLARIQTFNVRRSRTRFWLKTNFFLQTMTANHFGFTCGQFFIITKFKHIELILLNLPWIIKLFGQNAAIKLIFMSIFCPLSYSLMGSQFFSTISTSDLDLK
;
A
#
# COMPACT_ATOMS: atom_id res chain seq x y z
N MET A 1 -10.54 -17.55 12.10
CA MET A 1 -9.59 -16.87 11.19
C MET A 1 -8.71 -15.85 11.92
N TRP A 2 -9.29 -14.84 12.59
CA TRP A 2 -8.57 -14.00 13.57
C TRP A 2 -7.82 -14.84 14.60
N PHE A 3 -8.47 -15.89 15.11
CA PHE A 3 -7.86 -16.91 15.97
C PHE A 3 -6.67 -17.64 15.32
N TYR A 4 -6.66 -17.90 14.01
CA TYR A 4 -5.52 -18.52 13.33
C TYR A 4 -4.33 -17.56 13.23
N PHE A 5 -4.59 -16.28 12.93
CA PHE A 5 -3.54 -15.25 12.93
C PHE A 5 -3.00 -15.01 14.34
N PHE A 6 -3.89 -14.97 15.34
CA PHE A 6 -3.55 -14.82 16.75
C PHE A 6 -2.76 -16.03 17.28
N CYS A 7 -3.16 -17.26 16.98
CA CYS A 7 -2.39 -18.47 17.29
C CYS A 7 -1.04 -18.51 16.55
N SER A 8 -0.97 -18.01 15.32
CA SER A 8 0.29 -17.93 14.57
C SER A 8 1.28 -16.93 15.18
N VAL A 9 0.76 -15.80 15.67
CA VAL A 9 1.54 -14.79 16.41
C VAL A 9 1.93 -15.29 17.81
N LEU A 10 1.01 -15.89 18.57
CA LEU A 10 1.28 -16.45 19.89
C LEU A 10 2.28 -17.61 19.85
N ASN A 11 2.26 -18.43 18.79
CA ASN A 11 3.20 -19.54 18.62
C ASN A 11 4.54 -19.12 18.01
N TYR A 12 4.82 -17.81 17.86
CA TYR A 12 6.02 -17.28 17.18
C TYR A 12 6.25 -17.83 15.76
N ARG A 13 5.21 -18.41 15.15
CA ARG A 13 5.26 -18.95 13.78
C ARG A 13 4.99 -17.86 12.74
N SER A 14 4.57 -16.67 13.18
CA SER A 14 4.34 -15.55 12.29
C SER A 14 5.68 -14.99 11.81
N SER A 15 5.82 -14.77 10.50
CA SER A 15 6.99 -14.09 9.95
C SER A 15 7.06 -12.61 10.36
N LEU A 16 6.02 -12.07 11.02
CA LEU A 16 6.02 -10.77 11.68
C LEU A 16 6.88 -10.78 12.95
N ASP A 17 6.82 -11.85 13.75
CA ASP A 17 7.67 -11.99 14.95
C ASP A 17 9.14 -12.09 14.56
N ASN A 18 9.46 -12.83 13.50
CA ASN A 18 10.81 -12.83 12.93
C ASN A 18 11.24 -11.46 12.38
N LEU A 19 10.31 -10.60 11.97
CA LEU A 19 10.59 -9.25 11.48
C LEU A 19 10.76 -8.24 12.62
N LEU A 20 10.02 -8.41 13.73
CA LEU A 20 10.00 -7.54 14.89
C LEU A 20 11.08 -7.91 15.92
N CYS A 21 11.24 -9.21 16.22
CA CYS A 21 12.18 -9.72 17.23
C CYS A 21 13.64 -9.75 16.73
N ASN A 22 13.94 -10.23 15.52
CA ASN A 22 15.33 -10.22 15.01
C ASN A 22 15.85 -8.80 14.73
N LYS A 23 14.97 -7.83 14.49
CA LYS A 23 15.38 -6.47 14.14
C LYS A 23 15.66 -5.56 15.35
N LYS A 24 15.25 -5.95 16.58
CA LYS A 24 15.58 -5.19 17.80
C LYS A 24 17.09 -5.14 18.10
N ARG A 25 17.89 -6.10 17.60
CA ARG A 25 19.34 -6.17 17.80
C ARG A 25 20.20 -5.58 16.66
N SER A 26 19.63 -5.20 15.50
CA SER A 26 20.43 -4.78 14.33
C SER A 26 19.85 -3.63 13.49
N TYR A 27 18.92 -2.84 14.03
CA TYR A 27 18.38 -1.66 13.33
C TYR A 27 19.40 -0.51 13.38
N SER A 28 20.46 -0.58 12.57
CA SER A 28 21.46 0.47 12.55
C SER A 28 20.84 1.80 12.11
N GLU A 29 21.13 2.85 12.87
CA GLU A 29 20.72 4.23 12.62
C GLU A 29 21.31 4.84 11.33
N ARG A 30 21.91 4.03 10.45
CA ARG A 30 22.50 4.46 9.18
C ARG A 30 21.74 3.97 7.93
N ARG A 31 20.62 3.25 8.10
CA ARG A 31 19.86 2.69 6.95
C ARG A 31 19.11 3.71 6.09
N LEU A 32 18.83 4.91 6.60
CA LEU A 32 18.29 6.03 5.85
C LEU A 32 19.07 7.30 6.18
N SER A 33 19.27 8.17 5.19
CA SER A 33 19.76 9.54 5.39
C SER A 33 18.90 10.32 6.38
N LYS A 34 19.51 11.25 7.13
CA LYS A 34 18.83 12.12 8.12
C LYS A 34 17.60 12.81 7.53
N TYR A 35 17.73 13.35 6.31
CA TYR A 35 16.63 13.96 5.57
C TYR A 35 15.46 12.99 5.32
N ASN A 36 15.74 11.77 4.83
CA ASN A 36 14.67 10.81 4.56
C ASN A 36 14.01 10.29 5.84
N ARG A 37 14.72 10.28 6.98
CA ARG A 37 14.13 9.94 8.29
C ARG A 37 13.16 11.00 8.75
N GLN A 38 13.56 12.28 8.71
CA GLN A 38 12.70 13.40 9.06
C GLN A 38 11.44 13.40 8.19
N TYR A 39 11.61 13.19 6.89
CA TYR A 39 10.49 13.05 5.96
C TYR A 39 9.57 11.87 6.31
N LEU A 40 10.12 10.70 6.64
CA LEU A 40 9.32 9.54 7.03
C LEU A 40 8.58 9.75 8.36
N CYS A 41 9.20 10.39 9.35
CA CYS A 41 8.55 10.77 10.61
C CYS A 41 7.42 11.75 10.36
N HIS A 42 7.66 12.78 9.55
CA HIS A 42 6.63 13.75 9.18
C HIS A 42 5.45 13.07 8.45
N TYR A 43 5.74 12.19 7.49
CA TYR A 43 4.75 11.38 6.80
C TYR A 43 3.94 10.51 7.78
N PHE A 44 4.61 9.84 8.72
CA PHE A 44 3.94 9.04 9.75
C PHE A 44 3.04 9.89 10.63
N THR A 45 3.48 11.08 11.07
CA THR A 45 2.66 11.97 11.90
C THR A 45 1.40 12.44 11.17
N ILE A 46 1.51 12.79 9.87
CA ILE A 46 0.35 13.19 9.06
C ILE A 46 -0.59 11.99 8.87
N SER A 47 -0.06 10.85 8.42
CA SER A 47 -0.81 9.62 8.22
C SER A 47 -1.56 9.23 9.50
N ASN A 48 -0.86 9.20 10.63
CA ASN A 48 -1.45 8.83 11.91
C ASN A 48 -2.54 9.82 12.34
N ARG A 49 -2.38 11.13 12.13
CA ARG A 49 -3.45 12.11 12.41
C ARG A 49 -4.70 11.85 11.58
N ILE A 50 -4.54 11.58 10.28
CA ILE A 50 -5.67 11.26 9.38
C ILE A 50 -6.37 9.99 9.86
N PHE A 51 -5.62 8.93 10.15
CA PHE A 51 -6.18 7.65 10.60
C PHE A 51 -6.84 7.72 11.97
N MET A 52 -6.27 8.47 12.92
CA MET A 52 -6.89 8.70 14.23
C MET A 52 -8.19 9.49 14.10
N SER A 53 -8.23 10.49 13.21
CA SER A 53 -9.46 11.23 12.89
C SER A 53 -10.54 10.31 12.30
N LEU A 54 -10.18 9.45 11.34
CA LEU A 54 -11.11 8.46 10.76
C LEU A 54 -11.63 7.48 11.81
N ILE A 55 -10.76 6.97 12.70
CA ILE A 55 -11.15 6.09 13.81
C ILE A 55 -12.15 6.79 14.73
N HIS A 56 -11.88 8.06 15.07
CA HIS A 56 -12.77 8.84 15.93
C HIS A 56 -14.13 9.06 15.26
N SER A 57 -14.14 9.47 13.98
CA SER A 57 -15.36 9.66 13.19
C SER A 57 -16.22 8.38 13.14
N ILE A 58 -15.62 7.22 12.86
CA ILE A 58 -16.35 5.95 12.82
C ILE A 58 -16.81 5.51 14.22
N SER A 59 -16.02 5.78 15.26
CA SER A 59 -16.45 5.49 16.63
C SER A 59 -17.70 6.31 17.00
N CYS A 60 -17.72 7.59 16.62
CA CYS A 60 -18.88 8.46 16.85
C CYS A 60 -20.12 7.99 16.06
N THR A 61 -19.97 7.57 14.80
CA THR A 61 -21.11 7.03 14.03
C THR A 61 -21.67 5.76 14.64
N ILE A 62 -20.82 4.87 15.16
CA ILE A 62 -21.25 3.66 15.87
C ILE A 62 -22.01 4.04 17.14
N ILE A 63 -21.52 5.01 17.93
CA ILE A 63 -22.22 5.47 19.15
C ILE A 63 -23.60 6.03 18.81
N ILE A 64 -23.70 6.90 17.80
CA ILE A 64 -24.99 7.44 17.34
C ILE A 64 -25.92 6.31 16.88
N SER A 65 -25.38 5.30 16.16
CA SER A 65 -26.18 4.16 15.72
C SER A 65 -26.75 3.34 16.88
N ILE A 66 -26.06 3.29 18.03
CA ILE A 66 -26.56 2.63 19.24
C ILE A 66 -27.78 3.37 19.76
N PHE A 67 -27.70 4.69 19.93
CA PHE A 67 -28.84 5.49 20.38
C PHE A 67 -30.06 5.37 19.45
N VAL A 68 -29.83 5.45 18.13
CA VAL A 68 -30.91 5.32 17.14
C VAL A 68 -31.52 3.92 17.17
N ALA A 69 -30.72 2.86 17.25
CA ALA A 69 -31.21 1.50 17.33
C ALA A 69 -32.03 1.25 18.60
N THR A 70 -31.58 1.75 19.76
CA THR A 70 -32.33 1.66 21.01
C THR A 70 -33.67 2.39 20.93
N TYR A 71 -33.69 3.59 20.35
CA TYR A 71 -34.92 4.37 20.17
C TYR A 71 -35.91 3.65 19.25
N LEU A 72 -35.44 3.12 18.11
CA LEU A 72 -36.28 2.33 17.20
C LEU A 72 -36.83 1.08 17.89
N SER A 73 -36.00 0.36 18.65
CA SER A 73 -36.46 -0.84 19.38
C SER A 73 -37.53 -0.51 20.42
N PHE A 74 -37.47 0.67 21.03
CA PHE A 74 -38.50 1.14 21.97
C PHE A 74 -39.81 1.46 21.25
N ASN A 75 -39.76 2.11 20.08
CA ASN A 75 -40.96 2.37 19.28
C ASN A 75 -41.63 1.07 18.81
N TYR A 76 -40.84 0.06 18.38
CA TYR A 76 -41.40 -1.25 18.02
C TYR A 76 -42.02 -1.98 19.21
N TYR A 77 -41.50 -1.77 20.43
CA TYR A 77 -42.12 -2.30 21.64
C TYR A 77 -43.47 -1.61 21.94
N LEU A 78 -43.54 -0.28 21.80
CA LEU A 78 -44.80 0.47 22.01
C LEU A 78 -45.89 0.12 20.99
N ASN A 79 -45.52 -0.32 19.79
CA ASN A 79 -46.44 -0.75 18.75
C ASN A 79 -46.87 -2.22 18.86
N ASP A 80 -46.48 -2.92 19.94
CA ASP A 80 -46.72 -4.36 20.17
C ASP A 80 -46.13 -5.30 19.10
N ASP A 81 -45.22 -4.82 18.24
CA ASP A 81 -44.54 -5.64 17.24
C ASP A 81 -43.52 -6.61 17.87
N ILE A 82 -43.00 -6.26 19.06
CA ILE A 82 -41.93 -7.00 19.75
C ILE A 82 -42.30 -7.24 21.21
N SER A 83 -42.22 -8.50 21.65
CA SER A 83 -42.38 -8.87 23.06
C SER A 83 -41.29 -8.28 23.96
N PHE A 84 -41.63 -7.93 25.21
CA PHE A 84 -40.71 -7.37 26.21
C PHE A 84 -39.38 -8.15 26.38
N SER A 85 -39.43 -9.49 26.37
CA SER A 85 -38.23 -10.34 26.48
C SER A 85 -37.25 -10.15 25.32
N LYS A 86 -37.75 -9.99 24.09
CA LYS A 86 -36.95 -9.72 22.89
C LYS A 86 -36.34 -8.33 22.95
N PHE A 87 -37.08 -7.33 23.45
CA PHE A 87 -36.56 -5.97 23.65
C PHE A 87 -35.39 -5.94 24.64
N ILE A 88 -35.55 -6.57 25.81
CA ILE A 88 -34.48 -6.66 26.82
C ILE A 88 -33.24 -7.38 26.27
N LEU A 89 -33.41 -8.47 25.52
CA LEU A 89 -32.29 -9.22 24.95
C LEU A 89 -31.61 -8.48 23.79
N PHE A 90 -32.34 -7.65 23.03
CA PHE A 90 -31.79 -6.93 21.89
C PHE A 90 -30.71 -5.91 22.29
N ILE A 91 -30.94 -5.14 23.36
CA ILE A 91 -30.03 -4.08 23.82
C ILE A 91 -28.61 -4.61 24.10
N PRO A 92 -28.39 -5.62 24.97
CA PRO A 92 -27.05 -6.11 25.27
C PRO A 92 -26.39 -6.80 24.07
N ILE A 93 -27.16 -7.54 23.26
CA ILE A 93 -26.63 -8.17 22.04
C ILE A 93 -26.12 -7.09 21.07
N TYR A 94 -26.89 -6.03 20.87
CA TYR A 94 -26.52 -4.93 20.00
C TYR A 94 -25.30 -4.17 20.53
N LEU A 95 -25.24 -3.87 21.84
CA LEU A 95 -24.08 -3.22 22.47
C LEU A 95 -22.80 -4.05 22.33
N ILE A 96 -22.87 -5.36 22.59
CA ILE A 96 -21.73 -6.27 22.42
C ILE A 96 -21.31 -6.32 20.94
N GLY A 97 -22.28 -6.43 20.03
CA GLY A 97 -22.03 -6.39 18.59
C GLY A 97 -21.33 -5.11 18.15
N SER A 98 -21.86 -3.94 18.52
CA SER A 98 -21.31 -2.63 18.15
C SER A 98 -19.94 -2.34 18.77
N SER A 99 -19.69 -2.79 20.00
CA SER A 99 -18.36 -2.66 20.62
C SER A 99 -17.32 -3.53 19.91
N HIS A 100 -17.69 -4.77 19.55
CA HIS A 100 -16.83 -5.68 18.80
C HIS A 100 -16.54 -5.17 17.38
N THR A 101 -17.55 -4.64 16.67
CA THR A 101 -17.32 -4.05 15.33
C THR A 101 -16.42 -2.82 15.42
N ASN A 102 -16.59 -1.96 16.42
CA ASN A 102 -15.71 -0.81 16.63
C ASN A 102 -14.25 -1.24 16.86
N PHE A 103 -14.03 -2.27 17.68
CA PHE A 103 -12.71 -2.84 17.90
C PHE A 103 -12.08 -3.37 16.60
N LEU A 104 -12.84 -4.15 15.81
CA LEU A 104 -12.36 -4.69 14.53
C LEU A 104 -12.02 -3.59 13.52
N VAL A 105 -12.84 -2.54 13.42
CA VAL A 105 -12.58 -1.40 12.53
C VAL A 105 -11.31 -0.66 12.93
N LYS A 106 -11.13 -0.38 14.22
CA LYS A 106 -9.90 0.24 14.75
C LYS A 106 -8.66 -0.56 14.38
N LEU A 107 -8.75 -1.89 14.52
CA LEU A 107 -7.66 -2.78 14.21
C LEU A 107 -7.35 -2.77 12.70
N PHE A 108 -8.37 -2.88 11.85
CA PHE A 108 -8.21 -2.83 10.40
C PHE A 108 -7.54 -1.54 9.93
N ILE A 109 -7.98 -0.39 10.46
CA ILE A 109 -7.40 0.91 10.15
C ILE A 109 -5.95 1.00 10.66
N GLY A 110 -5.67 0.49 11.85
CA GLY A 110 -4.31 0.44 12.40
C GLY A 110 -3.34 -0.38 11.53
N ILE A 111 -3.76 -1.56 11.07
CA ILE A 111 -2.99 -2.38 10.13
C ILE A 111 -2.77 -1.61 8.81
N GLY A 112 -3.81 -0.97 8.26
CA GLY A 112 -3.70 -0.17 7.05
C GLY A 112 -2.66 0.95 7.15
N ASN A 113 -2.66 1.69 8.26
CA ASN A 113 -1.66 2.74 8.53
C ASN A 113 -0.23 2.17 8.61
N TYR A 114 -0.06 1.05 9.30
CA TYR A 114 1.24 0.37 9.38
C TYR A 114 1.75 -0.08 8.00
N LEU A 115 0.87 -0.64 7.16
CA LEU A 115 1.21 -1.03 5.78
C LEU A 115 1.64 0.18 4.95
N LEU A 116 0.94 1.32 5.05
CA LEU A 116 1.31 2.56 4.36
C LEU A 116 2.66 3.10 4.81
N PHE A 117 2.91 3.11 6.12
CA PHE A 117 4.20 3.49 6.67
C PHE A 117 5.33 2.59 6.14
N TYR A 118 5.15 1.27 6.21
CA TYR A 118 6.19 0.33 5.81
C TYR A 118 6.47 0.37 4.30
N THR A 119 5.44 0.50 3.47
CA THR A 119 5.61 0.66 2.02
C THR A 119 6.37 1.96 1.70
N LYS A 120 6.07 3.06 2.39
CA LYS A 120 6.80 4.31 2.22
C LYS A 120 8.26 4.21 2.67
N PHE A 121 8.51 3.51 3.78
CA PHE A 121 9.86 3.21 4.23
C PHE A 121 10.66 2.44 3.18
N LEU A 122 10.06 1.40 2.57
CA LEU A 122 10.68 0.66 1.48
C LEU A 122 10.95 1.55 0.26
N GLU A 123 9.98 2.35 -0.16
CA GLU A 123 10.11 3.30 -1.28
C GLU A 123 11.33 4.22 -1.10
N LEU A 124 11.49 4.81 0.09
CA LEU A 124 12.62 5.69 0.41
C LEU A 124 13.98 4.97 0.35
N ARG A 125 14.03 3.70 0.77
CA ARG A 125 15.25 2.89 0.64
C ARG A 125 15.59 2.61 -0.82
N PHE A 126 14.59 2.31 -1.65
CA PHE A 126 14.81 2.14 -3.09
C PHE A 126 15.25 3.44 -3.77
N LEU A 127 14.70 4.59 -3.36
CA LEU A 127 15.15 5.89 -3.84
C LEU A 127 16.61 6.17 -3.48
N GLN A 128 17.07 5.77 -2.28
CA GLN A 128 18.49 5.88 -1.90
C GLN A 128 19.40 4.99 -2.75
N LEU A 129 19.00 3.73 -2.97
CA LEU A 129 19.73 2.81 -3.85
C LEU A 129 19.78 3.35 -5.29
N LYS A 130 18.68 3.90 -5.79
CA LYS A 130 18.62 4.57 -7.09
C LYS A 130 19.59 5.75 -7.17
N ARG A 131 19.65 6.60 -6.13
CA ARG A 131 20.59 7.73 -6.08
C ARG A 131 22.04 7.26 -6.10
N MET A 132 22.38 6.22 -5.33
CA MET A 132 23.71 5.59 -5.37
C MET A 132 24.05 5.09 -6.77
N MET A 133 23.11 4.41 -7.45
CA MET A 133 23.32 3.95 -8.82
C MET A 133 23.51 5.12 -9.80
N ASN A 134 22.74 6.19 -9.68
CA ASN A 134 22.91 7.38 -10.51
C ASN A 134 24.29 8.02 -10.35
N ILE A 135 24.85 8.05 -9.14
CA ILE A 135 26.21 8.54 -8.89
C ILE A 135 27.23 7.65 -9.61
N ILE A 136 27.08 6.31 -9.54
CA ILE A 136 27.94 5.36 -10.26
C ILE A 136 27.89 5.58 -11.78
N VAL A 137 26.69 5.79 -12.33
CA VAL A 137 26.50 6.03 -13.77
C VAL A 137 27.10 7.38 -14.18
N ARG A 138 26.84 8.46 -13.43
CA ARG A 138 27.31 9.82 -13.76
C ARG A 138 28.80 9.98 -13.61
N GLY A 139 29.39 9.51 -12.50
CA GLY A 139 30.84 9.60 -12.26
C GLY A 139 31.66 8.96 -13.39
N ARG A 140 31.09 7.93 -14.02
CA ARG A 140 31.75 7.21 -15.10
C ARG A 140 31.67 7.88 -16.47
N ASN A 141 30.63 8.68 -16.74
CA ASN A 141 30.57 9.49 -17.96
C ASN A 141 31.68 10.55 -17.99
N VAL A 142 32.12 11.01 -16.80
CA VAL A 142 33.24 11.95 -16.64
C VAL A 142 34.59 11.23 -16.76
N GLU A 143 34.75 10.06 -16.15
CA GLU A 143 35.98 9.26 -16.25
C GLU A 143 36.24 8.67 -17.63
N MET A 144 35.20 8.34 -18.41
CA MET A 144 35.38 7.89 -19.80
C MET A 144 36.06 8.95 -20.67
N LYS A 145 35.92 10.25 -20.34
CA LYS A 145 36.61 11.34 -21.05
C LYS A 145 38.09 11.47 -20.68
N THR A 146 38.53 10.88 -19.56
CA THR A 146 39.87 11.13 -18.97
C THR A 146 40.76 9.88 -18.91
N SER A 147 40.44 8.84 -19.70
CA SER A 147 41.24 7.61 -19.96
C SER A 147 41.66 6.75 -18.74
N LYS A 148 41.43 7.18 -17.50
CA LYS A 148 41.67 6.39 -16.28
C LYS A 148 40.40 5.65 -15.86
N LEU A 149 40.20 4.45 -16.41
CA LEU A 149 39.12 3.53 -16.02
C LEU A 149 39.38 2.90 -14.64
N ARG A 150 38.95 3.57 -13.55
CA ARG A 150 38.78 2.90 -12.25
C ARG A 150 37.30 2.74 -11.96
N LEU A 151 36.77 1.54 -12.21
CA LEU A 151 35.42 1.19 -11.76
C LEU A 151 35.31 1.48 -10.25
N PRO A 152 34.28 2.22 -9.79
CA PRO A 152 34.00 2.40 -8.38
C PRO A 152 33.44 1.10 -7.78
N SER A 153 34.31 0.08 -7.67
CA SER A 153 34.00 -1.27 -7.19
C SER A 153 33.34 -1.23 -5.81
N HIS A 154 33.71 -0.23 -4.99
CA HIS A 154 33.16 -0.07 -3.66
C HIS A 154 31.67 0.30 -3.66
N TYR A 155 31.28 1.27 -4.50
CA TYR A 155 29.88 1.72 -4.61
C TYR A 155 28.98 0.65 -5.23
N TRP A 156 29.49 -0.07 -6.23
CA TRP A 156 28.76 -1.20 -6.83
C TRP A 156 28.51 -2.32 -5.80
N TYR A 157 29.51 -2.68 -5.01
CA TYR A 157 29.37 -3.65 -3.94
C TYR A 157 28.32 -3.23 -2.89
N HIS A 158 28.36 -1.97 -2.45
CA HIS A 158 27.37 -1.42 -1.52
C HIS A 158 25.96 -1.43 -2.09
N PHE A 159 25.81 -1.10 -3.37
CA PHE A 159 24.53 -1.18 -4.05
C PHE A 159 24.00 -2.63 -4.08
N GLN A 160 24.83 -3.61 -4.46
CA GLN A 160 24.43 -5.02 -4.53
C GLN A 160 23.96 -5.54 -3.17
N ILE A 161 24.73 -5.30 -2.10
CA ILE A 161 24.34 -5.71 -0.74
C ILE A 161 23.08 -5.01 -0.28
N GLY A 162 22.98 -3.70 -0.53
CA GLY A 162 21.83 -2.90 -0.17
C GLY A 162 20.55 -3.41 -0.86
N TYR A 163 20.64 -3.75 -2.14
CA TYR A 163 19.55 -4.31 -2.92
C TYR A 163 19.12 -5.69 -2.40
N VAL A 164 20.06 -6.64 -2.25
CA VAL A 164 19.75 -8.01 -1.78
C VAL A 164 19.06 -7.96 -0.42
N ARG A 165 19.57 -7.14 0.51
CA ARG A 165 18.97 -6.96 1.83
C ARG A 165 17.56 -6.35 1.75
N CYS A 166 17.35 -5.33 0.91
CA CYS A 166 16.02 -4.76 0.69
C CYS A 166 15.04 -5.80 0.10
N TYR A 167 15.49 -6.60 -0.86
CA TYR A 167 14.67 -7.64 -1.48
C TYR A 167 14.30 -8.75 -0.49
N GLU A 168 15.26 -9.20 0.33
CA GLU A 168 15.01 -10.22 1.34
C GLU A 168 14.00 -9.74 2.39
N GLU A 169 14.13 -8.49 2.87
CA GLU A 169 13.16 -7.89 3.79
C GLU A 169 11.78 -7.72 3.15
N LEU A 170 11.72 -7.34 1.88
CA LEU A 170 10.45 -7.27 1.13
C LEU A 170 9.83 -8.67 1.00
N LYS A 171 10.61 -9.69 0.63
CA LYS A 171 10.12 -11.06 0.43
C LYS A 171 9.52 -11.63 1.73
N LYS A 172 10.22 -11.46 2.85
CA LYS A 172 9.74 -11.87 4.19
C LYS A 172 8.44 -11.15 4.57
N PHE A 173 8.37 -9.85 4.30
CA PHE A 173 7.17 -9.06 4.57
C PHE A 173 6.02 -9.42 3.61
N ASN A 174 6.27 -9.64 2.33
CA ASN A 174 5.25 -10.10 1.40
C ASN A 174 4.66 -11.44 1.84
N GLN A 175 5.49 -12.34 2.37
CA GLN A 175 5.02 -13.64 2.87
C GLN A 175 4.03 -13.50 4.04
N THR A 176 4.16 -12.48 4.89
CA THR A 176 3.17 -12.17 5.95
C THR A 176 1.93 -11.49 5.36
N THR A 177 2.12 -10.49 4.52
CA THR A 177 1.04 -9.60 4.08
C THR A 177 0.20 -10.17 2.94
N ARG A 178 0.70 -11.17 2.20
CA ARG A 178 -0.05 -11.74 1.05
C ARG A 178 -1.43 -12.24 1.44
N THR A 179 -1.54 -12.84 2.61
CA THR A 179 -2.80 -13.37 3.14
C THR A 179 -3.70 -12.25 3.62
N LEU A 180 -3.12 -11.19 4.21
CA LEU A 180 -3.86 -9.99 4.60
C LEU A 180 -4.45 -9.27 3.38
N PHE A 181 -3.72 -9.17 2.28
CA PHE A 181 -4.24 -8.59 1.03
C PHE A 181 -5.37 -9.42 0.45
N LEU A 182 -5.24 -10.75 0.47
CA LEU A 182 -6.32 -11.64 0.02
C LEU A 182 -7.60 -11.41 0.82
N PHE A 183 -7.50 -11.38 2.16
CA PHE A 183 -8.67 -11.13 2.99
C PHE A 183 -9.23 -9.72 2.82
N GLY A 184 -8.36 -8.72 2.70
CA GLY A 184 -8.77 -7.36 2.40
C GLY A 184 -9.56 -7.27 1.08
N GLU A 185 -9.12 -8.00 0.05
CA GLU A 185 -9.83 -8.06 -1.22
C GLU A 185 -11.19 -8.73 -1.12
N ILE A 186 -11.27 -9.89 -0.43
CA ILE A 186 -12.53 -10.61 -0.22
C ILE A 186 -13.52 -9.71 0.54
N ILE A 187 -13.08 -9.08 1.64
CA ILE A 187 -13.91 -8.16 2.43
C ILE A 187 -14.40 -7.00 1.55
N ASN A 188 -13.51 -6.40 0.77
CA ASN A 188 -13.84 -5.27 -0.09
C ASN A 188 -14.87 -5.64 -1.18
N LYS A 189 -14.71 -6.80 -1.82
CA LYS A 189 -15.66 -7.31 -2.82
C LYS A 189 -16.99 -7.67 -2.17
N SER A 190 -16.99 -8.35 -1.02
CA SER A 190 -18.23 -8.68 -0.31
C SER A 190 -18.98 -7.44 0.16
N ALA A 191 -18.27 -6.42 0.64
CA ALA A 191 -18.87 -5.15 1.06
C ALA A 191 -19.49 -4.42 -0.13
N THR A 192 -18.81 -4.43 -1.28
CA THR A 192 -19.34 -3.82 -2.52
C THR A 192 -20.61 -4.54 -2.99
N ILE A 193 -20.60 -5.88 -3.04
CA ILE A 193 -21.78 -6.68 -3.42
C ILE A 193 -22.93 -6.42 -2.44
N PHE A 194 -22.65 -6.41 -1.15
CA PHE A 194 -23.65 -6.16 -0.11
C PHE A 194 -24.28 -4.77 -0.27
N VAL A 195 -23.46 -3.72 -0.40
CA VAL A 195 -23.94 -2.34 -0.62
C VAL A 195 -24.79 -2.26 -1.87
N CYS A 196 -24.36 -2.85 -3.00
CA CYS A 196 -25.13 -2.83 -4.24
C CYS A 196 -26.46 -3.58 -4.11
N SER A 197 -26.47 -4.76 -3.50
CA SER A 197 -27.69 -5.55 -3.29
C SER A 197 -28.66 -4.83 -2.37
N PHE A 198 -28.15 -4.25 -1.29
CA PHE A 198 -28.95 -3.52 -0.31
C PHE A 198 -29.56 -2.26 -0.93
N TYR A 199 -28.74 -1.49 -1.64
CA TYR A 199 -29.16 -0.27 -2.33
C TYR A 199 -30.23 -0.53 -3.40
N SER A 200 -30.09 -1.64 -4.15
CA SER A 200 -31.04 -1.97 -5.23
C SER A 200 -32.47 -2.24 -4.78
N LYS A 201 -32.68 -2.61 -3.51
CA LYS A 201 -34.00 -2.97 -2.96
C LYS A 201 -34.67 -1.82 -2.22
N GLN A 202 -33.99 -0.69 -2.03
CA GLN A 202 -34.40 0.33 -1.10
C GLN A 202 -34.96 1.57 -1.80
N GLN A 203 -36.24 1.88 -1.54
CA GLN A 203 -36.92 3.06 -2.09
C GLN A 203 -36.66 4.35 -1.28
N GLN A 204 -36.43 4.22 0.04
CA GLN A 204 -36.10 5.35 0.92
C GLN A 204 -34.93 5.00 1.85
N MET A 205 -33.97 5.91 1.97
CA MET A 205 -32.74 5.72 2.76
C MET A 205 -32.92 6.26 4.18
N ASN A 206 -32.91 5.36 5.16
CA ASN A 206 -32.80 5.74 6.57
C ASN A 206 -31.36 6.20 6.89
N MET A 207 -31.19 7.07 7.90
CA MET A 207 -29.89 7.58 8.36
C MET A 207 -28.92 6.45 8.73
N PHE A 208 -29.41 5.38 9.35
CA PHE A 208 -28.61 4.20 9.66
C PHE A 208 -28.03 3.54 8.39
N ASN A 209 -28.89 3.34 7.39
CA ASN A 209 -28.52 2.72 6.12
C ASN A 209 -27.49 3.56 5.36
N SER A 210 -27.68 4.88 5.34
CA SER A 210 -26.70 5.83 4.80
C SER A 210 -25.33 5.70 5.48
N SER A 211 -25.31 5.57 6.81
CA SER A 211 -24.06 5.41 7.56
C SER A 211 -23.31 4.11 7.23
N CYS A 212 -24.01 2.99 7.04
CA CYS A 212 -23.39 1.71 6.65
C CYS A 212 -22.78 1.77 5.25
N VAL A 213 -23.45 2.43 4.30
CA VAL A 213 -22.94 2.65 2.95
C VAL A 213 -21.69 3.53 3.00
N PHE A 214 -21.72 4.61 3.78
CA PHE A 214 -20.56 5.50 3.95
C PHE A 214 -19.34 4.76 4.51
N VAL A 215 -19.50 3.94 5.55
CA VAL A 215 -18.42 3.12 6.11
C VAL A 215 -17.85 2.14 5.07
N SER A 216 -18.72 1.54 4.25
CA SER A 216 -18.28 0.62 3.19
C SER A 216 -17.48 1.33 2.10
N ILE A 217 -17.90 2.53 1.70
CA ILE A 217 -17.15 3.39 0.76
C ILE A 217 -15.79 3.78 1.34
N LEU A 218 -15.71 4.12 2.63
CA LEU A 218 -14.45 4.44 3.29
C LEU A 218 -13.48 3.25 3.28
N ILE A 219 -13.96 2.04 3.60
CA ILE A 219 -13.14 0.82 3.55
C ILE A 219 -12.63 0.58 2.13
N PHE A 220 -13.49 0.77 1.12
CA PHE A 220 -13.13 0.65 -0.28
C PHE A 220 -12.02 1.63 -0.68
N ILE A 221 -12.16 2.91 -0.34
CA ILE A 221 -11.16 3.93 -0.64
C ILE A 221 -9.84 3.61 0.06
N LEU A 222 -9.88 3.25 1.34
CA LEU A 222 -8.69 2.93 2.13
C LEU A 222 -7.91 1.75 1.52
N MET A 223 -8.60 0.68 1.15
CA MET A 223 -7.97 -0.46 0.48
C MET A 223 -7.34 -0.06 -0.85
N ASN A 224 -8.04 0.73 -1.67
CA ASN A 224 -7.50 1.21 -2.93
C ASN A 224 -6.25 2.08 -2.76
N ILE A 225 -6.20 2.95 -1.74
CA ILE A 225 -5.00 3.76 -1.43
C ILE A 225 -3.81 2.84 -1.10
N VAL A 226 -4.03 1.81 -0.28
CA VAL A 226 -2.99 0.82 0.07
C VAL A 226 -2.53 0.09 -1.19
N TYR A 227 -3.43 -0.41 -2.02
CA TYR A 227 -3.11 -1.10 -3.27
C TYR A 227 -2.36 -0.22 -4.26
N TYR A 228 -2.78 1.04 -4.42
CA TYR A 228 -2.11 2.02 -5.28
C TYR A 228 -0.64 2.17 -4.89
N ARG A 229 -0.36 2.35 -3.59
CA ARG A 229 1.00 2.47 -3.08
C ARG A 229 1.81 1.21 -3.31
N LEU A 230 1.25 0.03 -3.03
CA LEU A 230 1.92 -1.26 -3.26
C LEU A 230 2.28 -1.47 -4.73
N ALA A 231 1.38 -1.08 -5.64
CA ALA A 231 1.56 -1.19 -7.08
C ALA A 231 2.71 -0.34 -7.63
N THR A 232 3.17 0.70 -6.91
CA THR A 232 4.31 1.52 -7.35
C THR A 232 5.67 0.87 -7.13
N LEU A 233 5.80 -0.03 -6.13
CA LEU A 233 7.07 -0.65 -5.74
C LEU A 233 7.77 -1.42 -6.87
N PRO A 234 7.08 -2.28 -7.65
CA PRO A 234 7.68 -2.97 -8.80
C PRO A 234 8.30 -2.01 -9.83
N GLY A 235 7.70 -0.82 -10.00
CA GLY A 235 8.18 0.19 -10.94
C GLY A 235 9.58 0.71 -10.62
N TYR A 236 9.95 0.81 -9.34
CA TYR A 236 11.30 1.23 -8.95
C TYR A 236 12.37 0.19 -9.31
N ASN A 237 12.07 -1.11 -9.12
CA ASN A 237 12.98 -2.19 -9.50
C ASN A 237 13.17 -2.23 -11.02
N HIS A 238 12.07 -2.16 -11.77
CA HIS A 238 12.12 -2.14 -13.23
C HIS A 238 12.91 -0.95 -13.75
N TYR A 239 12.67 0.26 -13.23
CA TYR A 239 13.41 1.45 -13.60
C TYR A 239 14.91 1.31 -13.30
N CYS A 240 15.27 0.86 -12.09
CA CYS A 240 16.68 0.71 -11.71
C CYS A 240 17.39 -0.33 -12.58
N CYS A 241 16.77 -1.50 -12.78
CA CYS A 241 17.35 -2.57 -13.57
C CYS A 241 17.46 -2.20 -15.06
N HIS A 242 16.34 -1.81 -15.67
CA HIS A 242 16.23 -1.67 -17.13
C HIS A 242 16.71 -0.31 -17.65
N ARG A 243 16.53 0.78 -16.90
CA ARG A 243 16.96 2.11 -17.37
C ARG A 243 18.33 2.53 -16.87
N LEU A 244 18.79 2.04 -15.72
CA LEU A 244 20.09 2.46 -15.18
C LEU A 244 21.16 1.38 -15.37
N ILE A 245 20.93 0.18 -14.83
CA ILE A 245 21.98 -0.85 -14.74
C ILE A 245 22.27 -1.49 -16.10
N LEU A 246 21.23 -1.91 -16.83
CA LEU A 246 21.37 -2.57 -18.14
C LEU A 246 22.13 -1.70 -19.17
N PRO A 247 21.74 -0.42 -19.42
CA PRO A 247 22.46 0.43 -20.37
C PRO A 247 23.88 0.76 -19.89
N TRP A 248 24.07 0.93 -18.58
CA TRP A 248 25.38 1.14 -18.00
C TRP A 248 26.28 -0.05 -18.29
N LEU A 249 25.83 -1.28 -18.04
CA LEU A 249 26.56 -2.52 -18.30
C LEU A 249 26.91 -2.72 -19.77
N ALA A 250 25.94 -2.49 -20.68
CA ALA A 250 26.16 -2.60 -22.11
C ALA A 250 27.30 -1.67 -22.57
N ARG A 251 27.31 -0.41 -22.11
CA ARG A 251 28.40 0.54 -22.38
C ARG A 251 29.73 0.09 -21.82
N ILE A 252 29.78 -0.60 -20.68
CA ILE A 252 31.05 -1.12 -20.18
C ILE A 252 31.58 -2.22 -21.08
N GLN A 253 30.69 -3.12 -21.52
CA GLN A 253 31.09 -4.28 -22.30
C GLN A 253 31.71 -3.86 -23.63
N THR A 254 31.17 -2.81 -24.27
CA THR A 254 31.73 -2.27 -25.53
C THR A 254 33.15 -1.72 -25.39
N PHE A 255 33.53 -1.14 -24.25
CA PHE A 255 34.85 -0.52 -24.06
C PHE A 255 35.91 -1.46 -23.46
N ASN A 256 35.53 -2.58 -22.84
CA ASN A 256 36.43 -3.37 -21.98
C ASN A 256 36.73 -4.79 -22.50
N VAL A 257 36.57 -5.02 -23.81
CA VAL A 257 36.73 -6.35 -24.46
C VAL A 257 38.14 -6.95 -24.28
N ARG A 258 39.17 -6.16 -23.94
CA ARG A 258 40.58 -6.61 -23.97
C ARG A 258 41.28 -6.89 -22.63
N ARG A 259 40.68 -6.68 -21.45
CA ARG A 259 41.40 -6.90 -20.17
C ARG A 259 40.63 -7.68 -19.10
N SER A 260 41.27 -8.72 -18.59
CA SER A 260 40.78 -9.79 -17.71
C SER A 260 40.22 -9.29 -16.35
N ARG A 261 38.88 -9.27 -16.24
CA ARG A 261 38.16 -9.32 -14.96
C ARG A 261 36.93 -10.24 -15.04
N THR A 262 37.11 -11.44 -15.59
CA THR A 262 36.05 -12.43 -15.83
C THR A 262 35.17 -12.69 -14.60
N ARG A 263 35.77 -12.81 -13.40
CA ARG A 263 35.03 -13.01 -12.14
C ARG A 263 34.07 -11.87 -11.78
N PHE A 264 34.48 -10.61 -11.95
CA PHE A 264 33.62 -9.46 -11.65
C PHE A 264 32.43 -9.40 -12.60
N TRP A 265 32.69 -9.67 -13.88
CA TRP A 265 31.67 -9.69 -14.93
C TRP A 265 30.67 -10.82 -14.75
N LEU A 266 31.15 -12.04 -14.48
CA LEU A 266 30.31 -13.18 -14.15
C LEU A 266 29.41 -12.86 -12.95
N LYS A 267 29.97 -12.39 -11.83
CA LYS A 267 29.20 -12.01 -10.64
C LYS A 267 28.16 -10.94 -10.93
N THR A 268 28.50 -9.95 -11.74
CA THR A 268 27.59 -8.84 -12.08
C THR A 268 26.48 -9.28 -13.03
N ASN A 269 26.77 -10.14 -14.00
CA ASN A 269 25.77 -10.71 -14.91
C ASN A 269 24.81 -11.64 -14.16
N PHE A 270 25.32 -12.52 -13.27
CA PHE A 270 24.47 -13.35 -12.41
C PHE A 270 23.57 -12.50 -11.50
N PHE A 271 24.13 -11.44 -10.91
CA PHE A 271 23.34 -10.51 -10.11
C PHE A 271 22.24 -9.82 -10.94
N LEU A 272 22.53 -9.43 -12.18
CA LEU A 272 21.55 -8.80 -13.08
C LEU A 272 20.44 -9.78 -13.46
N GLN A 273 20.80 -11.01 -13.85
CA GLN A 273 19.82 -12.08 -14.14
C GLN A 273 18.93 -12.35 -12.93
N THR A 274 19.52 -12.34 -11.72
CA THR A 274 18.78 -12.48 -10.48
C THR A 274 17.85 -11.28 -10.26
N MET A 275 18.31 -10.04 -10.48
CA MET A 275 17.47 -8.84 -10.37
C MET A 275 16.30 -8.82 -11.35
N THR A 276 16.50 -9.29 -12.58
CA THR A 276 15.44 -9.36 -13.61
C THR A 276 14.46 -10.49 -13.33
N ALA A 277 14.93 -11.62 -12.79
CA ALA A 277 14.07 -12.75 -12.42
C ALA A 277 13.33 -12.52 -11.09
N ASN A 278 13.85 -11.67 -10.21
CA ASN A 278 13.23 -11.37 -8.93
C ASN A 278 11.92 -10.61 -9.13
N HIS A 279 10.81 -11.24 -8.73
CA HIS A 279 9.52 -10.57 -8.60
C HIS A 279 9.56 -9.58 -7.43
N PHE A 280 9.98 -8.36 -7.74
CA PHE A 280 10.02 -7.27 -6.79
C PHE A 280 8.61 -6.67 -6.64
N GLY A 281 7.92 -7.01 -5.56
CA GLY A 281 6.58 -6.52 -5.29
C GLY A 281 5.86 -7.32 -4.23
N PHE A 282 4.56 -7.06 -4.14
CA PHE A 282 3.65 -7.74 -3.25
C PHE A 282 2.72 -8.67 -4.03
N THR A 283 2.29 -9.75 -3.42
CA THR A 283 1.34 -10.72 -3.99
C THR A 283 0.05 -10.71 -3.18
N CYS A 284 -1.09 -10.75 -3.86
CA CYS A 284 -2.38 -10.99 -3.22
C CYS A 284 -2.63 -12.51 -3.17
N GLY A 285 -2.42 -13.12 -2.01
CA GLY A 285 -2.44 -14.57 -1.85
C GLY A 285 -1.44 -15.29 -2.76
N GLN A 286 -1.91 -16.31 -3.49
CA GLN A 286 -1.19 -16.99 -4.58
C GLN A 286 -1.68 -16.56 -5.96
N PHE A 287 -2.63 -15.63 -6.04
CA PHE A 287 -3.36 -15.35 -7.28
C PHE A 287 -2.59 -14.44 -8.24
N PHE A 288 -2.08 -13.30 -7.75
CA PHE A 288 -1.40 -12.34 -8.63
C PHE A 288 -0.45 -11.41 -7.86
N ILE A 289 0.51 -10.84 -8.60
CA ILE A 289 1.38 -9.76 -8.13
C ILE A 289 0.65 -8.43 -8.28
N ILE A 290 0.68 -7.61 -7.22
CA ILE A 290 0.10 -6.27 -7.19
C ILE A 290 0.99 -5.35 -8.04
N THR A 291 0.57 -5.14 -9.29
CA THR A 291 1.19 -4.21 -10.25
C THR A 291 0.25 -3.05 -10.55
N LYS A 292 0.74 -1.99 -11.18
CA LYS A 292 -0.09 -0.86 -11.62
C LYS A 292 -1.24 -1.31 -12.52
N PHE A 293 -0.95 -2.21 -13.46
CA PHE A 293 -1.95 -2.76 -14.37
C PHE A 293 -3.02 -3.54 -13.60
N LYS A 294 -2.62 -4.46 -12.71
CA LYS A 294 -3.57 -5.22 -11.89
C LYS A 294 -4.40 -4.33 -10.98
N HIS A 295 -3.83 -3.25 -10.44
CA HIS A 295 -4.59 -2.28 -9.67
C HIS A 295 -5.68 -1.57 -10.50
N ILE A 296 -5.34 -1.13 -11.72
CA ILE A 296 -6.32 -0.54 -12.65
C ILE A 296 -7.40 -1.57 -13.02
N GLU A 297 -7.02 -2.82 -13.30
CA GLU A 297 -7.95 -3.92 -13.57
C GLU A 297 -8.91 -4.16 -12.40
N LEU A 298 -8.41 -4.17 -11.15
CA LEU A 298 -9.24 -4.32 -9.95
C LEU A 298 -10.24 -3.16 -9.79
N ILE A 299 -9.82 -1.93 -10.07
CA ILE A 299 -10.69 -0.75 -10.09
C ILE A 299 -11.75 -0.89 -11.18
N LEU A 300 -11.35 -1.27 -12.40
CA LEU A 300 -12.25 -1.48 -13.54
C LEU A 300 -13.27 -2.57 -13.25
N LEU A 301 -12.89 -3.64 -12.53
CA LEU A 301 -13.80 -4.71 -12.16
C LEU A 301 -14.83 -4.27 -11.11
N ASN A 302 -14.54 -3.20 -10.35
CA ASN A 302 -15.49 -2.56 -9.44
C ASN A 302 -16.39 -1.52 -10.15
N LEU A 303 -16.01 -1.05 -11.34
CA LEU A 303 -16.68 0.03 -12.06
C LEU A 303 -18.14 -0.28 -12.45
N PRO A 304 -18.50 -1.49 -12.93
CA PRO A 304 -19.90 -1.84 -13.21
C PRO A 304 -20.81 -1.70 -11.97
N TRP A 305 -20.30 -2.08 -10.80
CA TRP A 305 -21.00 -1.98 -9.52
C TRP A 305 -21.20 -0.52 -9.10
N ILE A 306 -20.16 0.28 -9.31
CA ILE A 306 -20.17 1.73 -9.12
C ILE A 306 -21.18 2.40 -10.07
N ILE A 307 -21.22 2.01 -11.36
CA ILE A 307 -22.18 2.52 -12.35
C ILE A 307 -23.63 2.20 -11.95
N LYS A 308 -23.88 0.99 -11.44
CA LYS A 308 -25.22 0.62 -10.96
C LYS A 308 -25.67 1.46 -9.76
N LEU A 309 -24.74 1.83 -8.86
CA LEU A 309 -25.02 2.78 -7.77
C LEU A 309 -25.26 4.20 -8.30
N PHE A 310 -24.54 4.63 -9.34
CA PHE A 310 -24.67 5.96 -9.94
C PHE A 310 -25.96 6.18 -10.73
N GLY A 311 -26.52 5.14 -11.34
CA GLY A 311 -27.76 5.25 -12.11
C GLY A 311 -28.96 5.68 -11.26
N GLN A 312 -28.88 5.58 -9.94
CA GLN A 312 -30.01 5.78 -9.03
C GLN A 312 -29.88 7.00 -8.10
N ASN A 313 -28.74 7.71 -8.00
CA ASN A 313 -28.65 8.93 -7.15
C ASN A 313 -27.59 9.96 -7.59
N ALA A 314 -28.01 11.23 -7.71
CA ALA A 314 -27.17 12.35 -8.17
C ALA A 314 -26.14 12.84 -7.12
N ALA A 315 -26.41 12.68 -5.82
CA ALA A 315 -25.50 13.15 -4.75
C ALA A 315 -24.22 12.30 -4.63
N ILE A 316 -24.31 10.99 -4.88
CA ILE A 316 -23.16 10.07 -4.91
C ILE A 316 -22.25 10.40 -6.12
N LYS A 317 -22.84 10.93 -7.20
CA LYS A 317 -22.15 11.40 -8.43
C LYS A 317 -21.08 12.46 -8.14
N LEU A 318 -21.37 13.42 -7.24
CA LEU A 318 -20.46 14.51 -6.85
C LEU A 318 -19.29 14.02 -5.97
N ILE A 319 -19.57 13.15 -4.99
CA ILE A 319 -18.55 12.60 -4.07
C ILE A 319 -17.57 11.70 -4.84
N PHE A 320 -18.06 10.91 -5.77
CA PHE A 320 -17.22 9.98 -6.50
C PHE A 320 -16.43 10.68 -7.62
N MET A 321 -17.00 11.67 -8.34
CA MET A 321 -16.22 12.48 -9.28
C MET A 321 -15.12 13.27 -8.58
N SER A 322 -15.36 13.81 -7.39
CA SER A 322 -14.35 14.54 -6.62
C SER A 322 -13.23 13.65 -6.07
N ILE A 323 -13.45 12.33 -5.90
CA ILE A 323 -12.42 11.39 -5.42
C ILE A 323 -11.66 10.71 -6.58
N PHE A 324 -12.36 10.34 -7.66
CA PHE A 324 -11.73 9.65 -8.80
C PHE A 324 -11.05 10.58 -9.79
N CYS A 325 -11.55 11.81 -9.99
CA CYS A 325 -10.94 12.78 -10.89
C CYS A 325 -9.50 13.16 -10.45
N PRO A 326 -9.19 13.46 -9.17
CA PRO A 326 -7.80 13.69 -8.77
C PRO A 326 -6.93 12.42 -8.78
N LEU A 327 -7.50 11.22 -8.62
CA LEU A 327 -6.73 9.97 -8.73
C LEU A 327 -6.27 9.70 -10.17
N SER A 328 -7.15 9.92 -11.17
CA SER A 328 -6.80 9.81 -12.59
C SER A 328 -5.82 10.90 -13.04
N TYR A 329 -5.99 12.15 -12.56
CA TYR A 329 -5.03 13.22 -12.80
C TYR A 329 -3.65 12.95 -12.16
N SER A 330 -3.59 12.33 -10.97
CA SER A 330 -2.30 11.95 -10.35
C SER A 330 -1.60 10.79 -11.09
N LEU A 331 -2.39 9.88 -11.67
CA LEU A 331 -1.90 8.77 -12.48
C LEU A 331 -1.30 9.27 -13.80
N MET A 332 -1.90 10.29 -14.44
CA MET A 332 -1.36 10.91 -15.65
C MET A 332 -0.24 11.93 -15.36
N GLY A 333 -0.34 12.71 -14.29
CA GLY A 333 0.65 13.75 -13.93
C GLY A 333 2.02 13.21 -13.54
N SER A 334 2.12 11.96 -13.07
CA SER A 334 3.41 11.34 -12.74
C SER A 334 4.26 10.93 -13.97
N GLN A 335 3.68 10.95 -15.18
CA GLN A 335 4.45 10.79 -16.41
C GLN A 335 4.95 12.12 -16.98
N PHE A 336 4.30 13.25 -16.69
CA PHE A 336 4.63 14.55 -17.30
C PHE A 336 5.67 15.38 -16.55
N PHE A 337 5.81 15.24 -15.23
CA PHE A 337 6.80 16.03 -14.46
C PHE A 337 8.23 15.46 -14.46
N SER A 338 8.52 14.45 -15.28
CA SER A 338 9.90 13.94 -15.45
C SER A 338 10.57 14.38 -16.77
N THR A 339 9.89 15.20 -17.57
CA THR A 339 10.35 15.64 -18.89
C THR A 339 10.41 17.16 -19.06
N ILE A 340 10.07 17.96 -18.03
CA ILE A 340 10.16 19.43 -18.09
C ILE A 340 10.82 19.94 -16.80
N SER A 341 12.14 19.79 -16.71
CA SER A 341 13.00 20.61 -15.83
C SER A 341 14.47 20.51 -16.25
N THR A 342 14.72 20.55 -17.56
CA THR A 342 16.08 20.74 -18.13
C THR A 342 15.94 21.51 -19.44
N SER A 343 15.40 22.71 -19.36
CA SER A 343 15.60 23.77 -20.33
C SER A 343 15.39 25.07 -19.55
N ASP A 344 16.32 26.00 -19.75
CA ASP A 344 16.34 27.35 -19.21
C ASP A 344 16.91 27.50 -17.79
N LEU A 345 18.24 27.59 -17.73
CA LEU A 345 18.95 28.68 -17.06
C LEU A 345 20.44 28.57 -17.43
N ASP A 346 20.75 29.02 -18.65
CA ASP A 346 22.04 29.64 -18.96
C ASP A 346 21.95 31.13 -18.58
N LEU A 347 23.12 31.69 -18.22
CA LEU A 347 23.47 33.11 -18.04
C LEU A 347 23.30 33.73 -16.63
N LYS A 348 24.28 33.48 -15.73
CA LYS A 348 25.44 34.35 -15.48
C LYS A 348 26.34 33.79 -14.38
#